data_AF-A0A358Y160-F1
#
_entry.id   AF-A0A358Y160-F1
#
_cell.length_a   1.000
_cell.length_b   1.000
_cell.length_c   1.000
_cell.angle_alpha   90.00
_cell.angle_beta   90.00
_cell.angle_gamma   90.00
#
_symmetry.space_group_name_H-M   'P 1'
#
loop_
_entity.id
_entity.type
_entity.pdbx_description
1 polymer ?
#
loop_
_entity_poly.entity_id
_entity_poly.type
_entity_poly.pdbx_seq_one_letter_code
_entity_poly.pdbx_strand_id
1 'polypeptide(L)'
;MYKPSGPGVLASQFFTVVLLILLGVKSVFGQSLNGVTQDACLRGDCIHGEGTLELTTEFGKGRYVGGFIDGEFDGYGRLEMPISWTDNEVYVGNWERGLRSGRGTHWNGKGDLYIGQWRDNKRNGTGSYFFDLPVWRENQHSEYWLKENTENYTGEFVNDHFQGKGTYRWNKGHKYEGSFFAGKKHGFGTFYYAKTGTARHQLWNYGDFVR
;
A
#
# COMPACT_ATOMS: atom_id res chain seq x y z
N MET A 1 18.64 -12.50 -84.19
CA MET A 1 18.97 -13.21 -82.94
C MET A 1 18.30 -12.47 -81.78
N TYR A 2 17.28 -13.12 -81.19
CA TYR A 2 16.68 -12.87 -79.87
C TYR A 2 17.80 -12.89 -78.79
N LYS A 3 17.83 -12.21 -77.63
CA LYS A 3 16.82 -11.68 -76.68
C LYS A 3 17.63 -10.86 -75.59
N PRO A 4 17.06 -10.37 -74.47
CA PRO A 4 16.60 -9.00 -74.29
C PRO A 4 17.30 -8.22 -73.15
N SER A 5 16.95 -6.94 -73.09
CA SER A 5 17.09 -5.98 -71.99
C SER A 5 16.61 -6.52 -70.62
N GLY A 6 17.46 -6.44 -69.61
CA GLY A 6 17.09 -6.56 -68.19
C GLY A 6 16.89 -5.19 -67.54
N PRO A 7 15.93 -5.03 -66.61
CA PRO A 7 15.71 -3.78 -65.90
C PRO A 7 16.67 -3.68 -64.70
N GLY A 8 17.50 -2.64 -64.68
CA GLY A 8 18.27 -2.26 -63.49
C GLY A 8 17.35 -1.57 -62.49
N VAL A 9 17.05 -2.29 -61.41
CA VAL A 9 16.19 -1.90 -60.30
C VAL A 9 16.75 -0.64 -59.62
N LEU A 10 15.94 0.43 -59.58
CA LEU A 10 16.12 1.56 -58.66
C LEU A 10 15.89 1.06 -57.24
N ALA A 11 16.97 0.88 -56.48
CA ALA A 11 16.90 0.62 -55.05
C ALA A 11 16.45 1.91 -54.34
N SER A 12 15.15 2.06 -54.15
CA SER A 12 14.60 3.07 -53.23
C SER A 12 15.01 2.68 -51.82
N GLN A 13 15.91 3.46 -51.21
CA GLN A 13 16.19 3.35 -49.79
C GLN A 13 14.93 3.78 -49.03
N PHE A 14 14.13 2.80 -48.61
CA PHE A 14 13.08 3.01 -47.65
C PHE A 14 13.75 3.33 -46.31
N PHE A 15 13.84 4.61 -45.97
CA PHE A 15 13.98 5.01 -44.57
C PHE A 15 12.72 4.52 -43.86
N THR A 16 12.81 3.39 -43.15
CA THR A 16 11.83 3.04 -42.14
C THR A 16 11.95 4.08 -41.03
N VAL A 17 11.16 5.14 -41.14
CA VAL A 17 10.85 5.99 -40.00
C VAL A 17 10.13 5.10 -39.00
N VAL A 18 10.87 4.60 -38.02
CA VAL A 18 10.28 4.03 -36.80
C VAL A 18 9.59 5.22 -36.14
N LEU A 19 8.30 5.35 -36.42
CA LEU A 19 7.43 6.27 -35.73
C LEU A 19 7.36 5.77 -34.29
N LEU A 20 8.26 6.28 -33.44
CA LEU A 20 8.09 6.25 -32.00
C LEU A 20 6.83 7.06 -31.73
N ILE A 21 5.69 6.39 -31.73
CA ILE A 21 4.47 6.97 -31.22
C ILE A 21 4.71 7.11 -29.72
N LEU A 22 5.27 8.25 -29.33
CA LEU A 22 5.08 8.81 -28.01
C LEU A 22 3.58 9.09 -27.89
N LEU A 23 2.80 8.03 -27.63
CA LEU A 23 1.50 8.19 -27.02
C LEU A 23 1.79 8.77 -25.65
N GLY A 24 1.80 10.10 -25.60
CA GLY A 24 1.64 10.83 -24.36
C GLY A 24 0.30 10.42 -23.78
N VAL A 25 0.32 9.37 -22.96
CA VAL A 25 -0.82 9.02 -22.13
C VAL A 25 -0.87 10.11 -21.08
N LYS A 26 -1.79 11.05 -21.28
CA LYS A 26 -2.22 11.96 -20.23
C LYS A 26 -2.56 11.08 -19.03
N SER A 27 -1.80 11.26 -17.94
CA SER A 27 -2.04 10.64 -16.64
C SER A 27 -3.54 10.70 -16.31
N VAL A 28 -4.21 9.55 -16.41
CA VAL A 28 -5.52 9.28 -15.79
C VAL A 28 -5.25 8.34 -14.62
N PHE A 29 -4.28 8.69 -13.77
CA PHE A 29 -4.02 7.92 -12.57
C PHE A 29 -4.83 8.54 -11.43
N GLY A 30 -6.03 8.00 -11.19
CA GLY A 30 -6.67 8.06 -9.86
C GLY A 30 -5.84 7.35 -8.78
N GLN A 31 -4.75 6.70 -9.18
CA GLN A 31 -3.78 6.04 -8.31
C GLN A 31 -2.78 7.05 -7.76
N SER A 32 -2.65 7.10 -6.43
CA SER A 32 -1.57 7.83 -5.75
C SER A 32 -0.23 7.11 -5.94
N LEU A 33 0.33 7.16 -7.16
CA LEU A 33 1.66 6.63 -7.53
C LEU A 33 2.69 7.75 -7.62
N ASN A 34 2.81 8.53 -6.55
CA ASN A 34 3.78 9.63 -6.48
C ASN A 34 5.20 9.11 -6.76
N GLY A 35 5.91 9.76 -7.70
CA GLY A 35 7.29 9.42 -8.05
C GLY A 35 7.46 8.37 -9.15
N VAL A 36 6.37 7.81 -9.70
CA VAL A 36 6.46 6.97 -10.90
C VAL A 36 6.73 7.84 -12.13
N THR A 37 7.76 7.49 -12.89
CA THR A 37 8.19 8.21 -14.10
C THR A 37 7.86 7.47 -15.38
N GLN A 38 7.78 6.15 -15.32
CA GLN A 38 7.44 5.27 -16.45
C GLN A 38 6.72 4.03 -15.95
N ASP A 39 5.86 3.46 -16.77
CA ASP A 39 5.25 2.17 -16.54
C ASP A 39 5.44 1.25 -17.76
N ALA A 40 5.37 -0.06 -17.53
CA ALA A 40 5.43 -1.07 -18.58
C ALA A 40 4.65 -2.32 -18.18
N CYS A 41 3.69 -2.73 -19.01
CA CYS A 41 3.00 -4.00 -18.80
C CYS A 41 3.92 -5.15 -19.19
N LEU A 42 4.37 -5.95 -18.22
CA LEU A 42 5.31 -7.05 -18.45
C LEU A 42 4.61 -8.35 -18.85
N ARG A 43 3.41 -8.60 -18.31
CA ARG A 43 2.66 -9.84 -18.51
C ARG A 43 1.18 -9.63 -18.27
N GLY A 44 0.35 -10.39 -18.99
CA GLY A 44 -1.09 -10.42 -18.79
C GLY A 44 -1.79 -9.22 -19.43
N ASP A 45 -2.94 -8.85 -18.88
CA ASP A 45 -3.76 -7.73 -19.35
C ASP A 45 -3.76 -6.63 -18.28
N CYS A 46 -2.91 -5.62 -18.47
CA CYS A 46 -2.83 -4.46 -17.57
C CYS A 46 -3.89 -3.38 -17.88
N ILE A 47 -4.92 -3.69 -18.68
CA ILE A 47 -6.02 -2.80 -19.04
C ILE A 47 -7.35 -3.33 -18.50
N HIS A 48 -7.69 -4.60 -18.77
CA HIS A 48 -8.96 -5.22 -18.38
C HIS A 48 -8.81 -6.71 -18.02
N GLY A 49 -8.05 -7.00 -16.98
CA GLY A 49 -7.86 -8.38 -16.52
C GLY A 49 -6.77 -8.50 -15.46
N GLU A 50 -6.10 -9.64 -15.41
CA GLU A 50 -4.99 -9.87 -14.48
C GLU A 50 -3.66 -9.59 -15.18
N GLY A 51 -2.79 -8.83 -14.53
CA GLY A 51 -1.53 -8.38 -15.11
C GLY A 51 -0.38 -8.22 -14.14
N THR A 52 0.82 -8.04 -14.70
CA THR A 52 2.01 -7.58 -14.00
C THR A 52 2.50 -6.30 -14.65
N LEU A 53 2.40 -5.20 -13.91
CA LEU A 53 2.85 -3.87 -14.32
C LEU A 53 4.15 -3.53 -13.60
N GLU A 54 5.19 -3.17 -14.35
CA GLU A 54 6.41 -2.58 -13.83
C GLU A 54 6.23 -1.07 -13.70
N LEU A 55 6.69 -0.50 -12.58
CA LEU A 55 6.60 0.91 -12.26
C LEU A 55 8.00 1.44 -11.98
N THR A 56 8.50 2.36 -12.79
CA THR A 56 9.85 2.92 -12.61
C THR A 56 9.79 4.20 -11.79
N THR A 57 10.63 4.30 -10.77
CA THR A 57 10.83 5.48 -9.91
C THR A 57 12.29 5.93 -9.96
N GLU A 58 12.63 7.02 -9.27
CA GLU A 58 14.02 7.42 -9.08
C GLU A 58 14.86 6.40 -8.30
N PHE A 59 14.23 5.59 -7.44
CA PHE A 59 14.90 4.60 -6.58
C PHE A 59 15.01 3.21 -7.21
N GLY A 60 14.41 3.00 -8.39
CA GLY A 60 14.39 1.73 -9.09
C GLY A 60 13.00 1.32 -9.55
N LYS A 61 12.83 0.01 -9.79
CA LYS A 61 11.62 -0.57 -10.37
C LYS A 61 10.75 -1.22 -9.29
N GLY A 62 9.58 -0.67 -9.09
CA GLY A 62 8.46 -1.31 -8.39
C GLY A 62 7.62 -2.19 -9.33
N ARG A 63 6.65 -2.89 -8.74
CA ARG A 63 5.79 -3.81 -9.46
C ARG A 63 4.41 -3.92 -8.83
N TYR A 64 3.39 -3.92 -9.66
CA TYR A 64 2.04 -4.35 -9.31
C TYR A 64 1.73 -5.71 -9.95
N VAL A 65 1.11 -6.60 -9.19
CA VAL A 65 0.56 -7.87 -9.67
C VAL A 65 -0.87 -8.00 -9.14
N GLY A 66 -1.84 -8.06 -10.04
CA GLY A 66 -3.26 -8.17 -9.69
C GLY A 66 -4.17 -7.75 -10.84
N GLY A 67 -5.42 -7.45 -10.47
CA GLY A 67 -6.49 -7.09 -11.40
C GLY A 67 -6.45 -5.64 -11.90
N PHE A 68 -7.03 -5.45 -13.08
CA PHE A 68 -7.15 -4.18 -13.78
C PHE A 68 -8.55 -4.01 -14.36
N ILE A 69 -9.10 -2.80 -14.25
CA ILE A 69 -10.29 -2.35 -14.99
C ILE A 69 -9.98 -0.96 -15.54
N ASP A 70 -10.16 -0.75 -16.84
CA ASP A 70 -9.82 0.50 -17.54
C ASP A 70 -8.39 1.00 -17.29
N GLY A 71 -7.44 0.07 -17.07
CA GLY A 71 -6.05 0.38 -16.73
C GLY A 71 -5.82 0.78 -15.27
N GLU A 72 -6.86 0.80 -14.44
CA GLU A 72 -6.76 1.06 -13.01
C GLU A 72 -6.63 -0.23 -12.20
N PHE A 73 -5.83 -0.23 -11.12
CA PHE A 73 -5.78 -1.36 -10.19
C PHE A 73 -7.17 -1.64 -9.62
N ASP A 74 -7.62 -2.88 -9.72
CA ASP A 74 -8.94 -3.28 -9.27
C ASP A 74 -8.94 -4.73 -8.78
N GLY A 75 -9.82 -5.06 -7.83
CA GLY A 75 -9.83 -6.38 -7.20
C GLY A 75 -8.65 -6.59 -6.25
N TYR A 76 -8.17 -7.82 -6.12
CA TYR A 76 -7.08 -8.14 -5.20
C TYR A 76 -5.73 -8.03 -5.90
N GLY A 77 -4.76 -7.38 -5.26
CA GLY A 77 -3.43 -7.22 -5.85
C GLY A 77 -2.34 -6.88 -4.85
N ARG A 78 -1.09 -7.06 -5.30
CA ARG A 78 0.13 -6.72 -4.58
C ARG A 78 0.87 -5.61 -5.31
N LEU A 79 1.10 -4.50 -4.63
CA LEU A 79 1.98 -3.41 -5.04
C LEU A 79 3.24 -3.42 -4.19
N GLU A 80 4.40 -3.35 -4.82
CA GLU A 80 5.70 -3.17 -4.15
C GLU A 80 6.46 -2.04 -4.83
N MET A 81 6.83 -1.02 -4.07
CA MET A 81 7.45 0.21 -4.58
C MET A 81 8.74 0.53 -3.82
N PRO A 82 9.86 0.79 -4.50
CA PRO A 82 11.04 1.33 -3.85
C PRO A 82 10.77 2.79 -3.42
N ILE A 83 10.99 3.07 -2.14
CA ILE A 83 10.82 4.41 -1.53
C ILE A 83 12.15 5.06 -1.14
N SER A 84 13.23 4.28 -1.23
CA SER A 84 14.63 4.68 -1.10
C SER A 84 15.50 3.64 -1.83
N TRP A 85 16.81 3.82 -1.84
CA TRP A 85 17.75 2.82 -2.37
C TRP A 85 17.81 1.52 -1.56
N THR A 86 17.26 1.51 -0.34
CA THR A 86 17.34 0.39 0.61
C THR A 86 15.99 -0.12 1.07
N ASP A 87 14.92 0.65 0.89
CA ASP A 87 13.61 0.38 1.48
C ASP A 87 12.51 0.34 0.43
N ASN A 88 11.58 -0.59 0.64
CA ASN A 88 10.38 -0.74 -0.17
C ASN A 88 9.13 -0.57 0.68
N GLU A 89 8.13 0.11 0.13
CA GLU A 89 6.75 0.06 0.58
C GLU A 89 6.02 -1.11 -0.10
N VAL A 90 5.16 -1.79 0.65
CA VAL A 90 4.37 -2.91 0.14
C VAL A 90 2.92 -2.75 0.54
N TYR A 91 2.00 -2.93 -0.41
CA TYR A 91 0.59 -3.12 -0.16
C TYR A 91 0.12 -4.44 -0.75
N VAL A 92 -0.63 -5.22 0.02
CA VAL A 92 -1.30 -6.45 -0.43
C VAL A 92 -2.75 -6.38 0.04
N GLY A 93 -3.70 -6.32 -0.88
CA GLY A 93 -5.09 -6.20 -0.49
C GLY A 93 -6.01 -5.87 -1.65
N ASN A 94 -7.21 -5.40 -1.31
CA ASN A 94 -8.21 -5.04 -2.30
C ASN A 94 -7.98 -3.60 -2.80
N TRP A 95 -8.35 -3.42 -4.05
CA TRP A 95 -8.32 -2.19 -4.84
C TRP A 95 -9.70 -2.00 -5.46
N GLU A 96 -10.11 -0.74 -5.57
CA GLU A 96 -11.30 -0.33 -6.31
C GLU A 96 -10.94 0.95 -7.05
N ARG A 97 -10.94 0.91 -8.39
CA ARG A 97 -10.63 2.08 -9.23
C ARG A 97 -9.33 2.78 -8.83
N GLY A 98 -8.27 2.00 -8.65
CA GLY A 98 -6.93 2.48 -8.30
C GLY A 98 -6.74 2.92 -6.84
N LEU A 99 -7.78 2.83 -6.00
CA LEU A 99 -7.73 3.19 -4.59
C LEU A 99 -7.72 1.93 -3.73
N ARG A 100 -6.90 1.91 -2.66
CA ARG A 100 -6.96 0.85 -1.64
C ARG A 100 -8.34 0.86 -0.99
N SER A 101 -8.97 -0.30 -1.00
CA SER A 101 -10.31 -0.53 -0.48
C SER A 101 -10.39 -1.87 0.25
N GLY A 102 -11.52 -2.16 0.89
CA GLY A 102 -11.75 -3.46 1.54
C GLY A 102 -10.73 -3.79 2.62
N ARG A 103 -10.26 -5.04 2.71
CA ARG A 103 -9.19 -5.43 3.64
C ARG A 103 -7.83 -5.45 2.94
N GLY A 104 -6.77 -5.01 3.62
CA GLY A 104 -5.41 -5.04 3.10
C GLY A 104 -4.34 -4.92 4.17
N THR A 105 -3.13 -5.31 3.81
CA THR A 105 -1.89 -5.21 4.58
C THR A 105 -0.97 -4.20 3.92
N HIS A 106 -0.46 -3.24 4.69
CA HIS A 106 0.41 -2.18 4.22
C HIS A 106 1.65 -2.09 5.10
N TRP A 107 2.82 -2.27 4.50
CA TRP A 107 4.12 -2.02 5.11
C TRP A 107 4.69 -0.75 4.49
N ASN A 108 5.00 0.26 5.31
CA ASN A 108 5.46 1.55 4.80
C ASN A 108 6.97 1.61 4.48
N GLY A 109 7.69 0.49 4.61
CA GLY A 109 9.16 0.47 4.42
C GLY A 109 9.96 1.06 5.58
N LYS A 110 9.31 1.69 6.56
CA LYS A 110 9.93 2.57 7.57
C LYS A 110 9.51 2.23 9.00
N GLY A 111 9.10 0.99 9.24
CA GLY A 111 8.80 0.50 10.59
C GLY A 111 7.32 0.30 10.89
N ASP A 112 6.42 0.81 10.06
CA ASP A 112 5.00 0.69 10.34
C ASP A 112 4.32 -0.34 9.44
N LEU A 113 3.47 -1.15 10.07
CA LEU A 113 2.63 -2.12 9.42
C LEU A 113 1.16 -1.86 9.79
N TYR A 114 0.30 -1.81 8.80
CA TYR A 114 -1.15 -1.81 8.99
C TYR A 114 -1.76 -3.08 8.42
N ILE A 115 -2.66 -3.71 9.16
CA ILE A 115 -3.50 -4.81 8.71
C ILE A 115 -4.94 -4.46 9.05
N GLY A 116 -5.79 -4.22 8.06
CA GLY A 116 -7.16 -3.82 8.35
C GLY A 116 -7.95 -3.31 7.16
N GLN A 117 -9.01 -2.57 7.46
CA GLN A 117 -9.95 -2.04 6.48
C GLN A 117 -9.47 -0.71 5.88
N TRP A 118 -9.66 -0.57 4.57
CA TRP A 118 -9.33 0.59 3.76
C TRP A 118 -10.59 1.12 3.08
N ARG A 119 -10.65 2.44 2.93
CA ARG A 119 -11.61 3.16 2.10
C ARG A 119 -10.92 4.36 1.49
N ASP A 120 -10.97 4.49 0.17
CA ASP A 120 -10.42 5.63 -0.57
C ASP A 120 -8.97 5.94 -0.18
N ASN A 121 -8.10 4.93 -0.18
CA ASN A 121 -6.69 5.04 0.23
C ASN A 121 -6.42 5.38 1.70
N LYS A 122 -7.44 5.43 2.56
CA LYS A 122 -7.31 5.71 3.99
C LYS A 122 -7.67 4.50 4.83
N ARG A 123 -7.00 4.32 5.96
CA ARG A 123 -7.42 3.34 6.97
C ARG A 123 -8.79 3.75 7.52
N ASN A 124 -9.78 2.88 7.38
CA ASN A 124 -11.16 3.20 7.72
C ASN A 124 -11.92 1.92 8.10
N GLY A 125 -12.51 1.91 9.29
CA GLY A 125 -13.11 0.73 9.89
C GLY A 125 -12.14 0.02 10.84
N THR A 126 -12.23 -1.30 10.97
CA THR A 126 -11.42 -2.04 11.96
C THR A 126 -10.05 -2.43 11.42
N GLY A 127 -9.01 -2.33 12.25
CA GLY A 127 -7.67 -2.80 11.89
C GLY A 127 -6.68 -2.82 13.06
N SER A 128 -5.45 -3.17 12.73
CA SER A 128 -4.29 -3.15 13.62
C SER A 128 -3.14 -2.40 12.98
N TYR A 129 -2.53 -1.51 13.74
CA TYR A 129 -1.35 -0.74 13.36
C TYR A 129 -0.21 -1.10 14.31
N PHE A 130 0.89 -1.58 13.75
CA PHE A 130 2.08 -2.00 14.47
C PHE A 130 3.18 -0.97 14.21
N PHE A 131 3.85 -0.56 15.28
CA PHE A 131 4.84 0.51 15.27
C PHE A 131 6.25 -0.05 15.38
N ASP A 132 7.21 0.65 14.78
CA ASP A 132 8.66 0.43 14.96
C ASP A 132 9.11 -1.03 14.76
N LEU A 133 8.49 -1.74 13.80
CA LEU A 133 8.93 -3.07 13.40
C LEU A 133 10.28 -2.96 12.67
N PRO A 134 11.27 -3.82 12.96
CA PRO A 134 12.57 -3.75 12.30
C PRO A 134 12.48 -4.10 10.81
N VAL A 135 11.68 -5.12 10.47
CA VAL A 135 11.40 -5.60 9.11
C VAL A 135 10.06 -6.30 9.15
N TRP A 136 9.27 -6.16 8.07
CA TRP A 136 8.13 -7.02 7.80
C TRP A 136 8.41 -7.94 6.62
N ARG A 137 8.01 -9.21 6.74
CA ARG A 137 7.97 -10.16 5.64
C ARG A 137 6.64 -10.91 5.67
N GLU A 138 6.10 -11.12 4.48
CA GLU A 138 4.87 -11.87 4.30
C GLU A 138 5.02 -13.28 4.89
N ASN A 139 3.99 -13.74 5.60
CA ASN A 139 3.93 -15.04 6.27
C ASN A 139 4.99 -15.31 7.37
N GLN A 140 5.81 -14.33 7.76
CA GLN A 140 6.76 -14.53 8.87
C GLN A 140 6.07 -14.56 10.24
N HIS A 141 5.08 -13.69 10.45
CA HIS A 141 4.32 -13.59 11.71
C HIS A 141 2.83 -13.45 11.44
N SER A 142 2.00 -14.15 12.23
CA SER A 142 0.56 -13.96 12.19
C SER A 142 0.16 -12.61 12.81
N GLU A 143 -1.00 -12.08 12.44
CA GLU A 143 -1.56 -10.86 13.07
C GLU A 143 -1.69 -11.03 14.59
N TYR A 144 -2.05 -12.24 15.06
CA TYR A 144 -2.10 -12.56 16.49
C TYR A 144 -0.71 -12.46 17.13
N TRP A 145 0.32 -13.05 16.51
CA TRP A 145 1.68 -12.98 17.04
C TRP A 145 2.16 -11.52 17.12
N LEU A 146 1.90 -10.71 16.10
CA LEU A 146 2.27 -9.29 16.09
C LEU A 146 1.57 -8.53 17.22
N LYS A 147 0.25 -8.73 17.41
CA LYS A 147 -0.53 -8.10 18.49
C LYS A 147 0.04 -8.40 19.87
N GLU A 148 0.50 -9.62 20.10
CA GLU A 148 1.01 -10.06 21.39
C GLU A 148 2.49 -9.74 21.62
N ASN A 149 3.27 -9.39 20.59
CA ASN A 149 4.72 -9.26 20.71
C ASN A 149 5.28 -7.89 20.30
N THR A 150 4.46 -7.00 19.76
CA THR A 150 4.91 -5.69 19.26
C THR A 150 4.12 -4.54 19.88
N GLU A 151 4.64 -3.32 19.80
CA GLU A 151 3.87 -2.13 20.09
C GLU A 151 2.82 -1.92 18.98
N ASN A 152 1.56 -1.79 19.38
CA ASN A 152 0.47 -1.73 18.43
C ASN A 152 -0.78 -1.04 18.97
N TYR A 153 -1.59 -0.56 18.03
CA TYR A 153 -2.98 -0.21 18.23
C TYR A 153 -3.86 -1.20 17.47
N THR A 154 -4.91 -1.71 18.11
CA THR A 154 -5.96 -2.50 17.47
C THR A 154 -7.31 -1.91 17.81
N GLY A 155 -8.11 -1.55 16.81
CA GLY A 155 -9.40 -0.91 17.04
C GLY A 155 -9.97 -0.30 15.77
N GLU A 156 -10.81 0.71 15.95
CA GLU A 156 -11.46 1.42 14.86
C GLU A 156 -10.58 2.56 14.34
N PHE A 157 -10.72 2.83 13.04
CA PHE A 157 -10.04 3.88 12.29
C PHE A 157 -11.07 4.71 11.53
N VAL A 158 -10.88 6.02 11.49
CA VAL A 158 -11.58 6.91 10.58
C VAL A 158 -10.57 7.85 9.95
N ASN A 159 -10.44 7.76 8.62
CA ASN A 159 -9.52 8.59 7.84
C ASN A 159 -8.11 8.60 8.43
N ASP A 160 -7.51 7.42 8.60
CA ASP A 160 -6.16 7.21 9.13
C ASP A 160 -5.96 7.45 10.63
N HIS A 161 -6.97 7.96 11.34
CA HIS A 161 -6.89 8.21 12.77
C HIS A 161 -7.51 7.08 13.59
N PHE A 162 -6.87 6.74 14.72
CA PHE A 162 -7.51 5.90 15.74
C PHE A 162 -8.79 6.57 16.23
N GLN A 163 -9.86 5.80 16.27
CA GLN A 163 -11.20 6.29 16.57
C GLN A 163 -11.94 5.27 17.42
N GLY A 164 -12.97 5.72 18.13
CA GLY A 164 -13.94 4.86 18.78
C GLY A 164 -13.29 3.91 19.77
N LYS A 165 -13.62 2.61 19.76
CA LYS A 165 -13.04 1.64 20.70
C LYS A 165 -11.75 1.03 20.17
N GLY A 166 -10.77 0.91 21.05
CA GLY A 166 -9.50 0.29 20.71
C GLY A 166 -8.64 -0.06 21.90
N THR A 167 -7.56 -0.76 21.57
CA THR A 167 -6.54 -1.26 22.47
C THR A 167 -5.19 -0.76 21.99
N TYR A 168 -4.46 -0.04 22.84
CA TYR A 168 -3.06 0.30 22.60
C TYR A 168 -2.17 -0.56 23.52
N ARG A 169 -1.22 -1.28 22.94
CA ARG A 169 -0.22 -2.09 23.64
C ARG A 169 1.16 -1.48 23.43
N TRP A 170 1.90 -1.22 24.50
CA TRP A 170 3.28 -0.76 24.44
C TRP A 170 4.26 -1.95 24.42
N ASN A 171 5.49 -1.72 23.94
CA ASN A 171 6.56 -2.72 23.87
C ASN A 171 6.88 -3.45 25.20
N LYS A 172 6.55 -2.85 26.35
CA LYS A 172 6.75 -3.45 27.69
C LYS A 172 5.51 -4.17 28.24
N GLY A 173 4.53 -4.45 27.39
CA GLY A 173 3.29 -5.17 27.73
C GLY A 173 2.24 -4.32 28.45
N HIS A 174 2.52 -3.04 28.75
CA HIS A 174 1.46 -2.15 29.20
C HIS A 174 0.36 -2.11 28.14
N LYS A 175 -0.89 -1.99 28.58
CA LYS A 175 -2.03 -1.93 27.66
C LYS A 175 -3.05 -0.91 28.13
N TYR A 176 -3.68 -0.23 27.20
CA TYR A 176 -4.83 0.63 27.44
C TYR A 176 -5.96 0.14 26.56
N GLU A 177 -7.11 -0.14 27.17
CA GLU A 177 -8.34 -0.50 26.47
C GLU A 177 -9.37 0.58 26.75
N GLY A 178 -9.86 1.26 25.73
CA GLY A 178 -10.72 2.41 25.94
C GLY A 178 -11.15 3.06 24.66
N SER A 179 -11.52 4.34 24.77
CA SER A 179 -11.98 5.10 23.60
C SER A 179 -10.87 6.00 23.06
N PHE A 180 -10.92 6.24 21.76
CA PHE A 180 -9.98 7.07 21.02
C PHE A 180 -10.76 8.06 20.16
N PHE A 181 -10.18 9.25 19.98
CA PHE A 181 -10.70 10.25 19.08
C PHE A 181 -9.53 10.94 18.39
N ALA A 182 -9.53 10.95 17.07
CA ALA A 182 -8.49 11.57 16.24
C ALA A 182 -7.06 11.15 16.65
N GLY A 183 -6.84 9.87 16.90
CA GLY A 183 -5.53 9.32 17.25
C GLY A 183 -5.19 9.37 18.75
N LYS A 184 -5.98 10.03 19.59
CA LYS A 184 -5.68 10.25 21.01
C LYS A 184 -6.66 9.49 21.91
N LYS A 185 -6.20 9.07 23.09
CA LYS A 185 -7.08 8.52 24.15
C LYS A 185 -8.15 9.55 24.49
N HIS A 186 -9.40 9.11 24.57
CA HIS A 186 -10.54 9.98 24.85
C HIS A 186 -11.63 9.21 25.61
N GLY A 187 -12.35 9.89 26.49
CA GLY A 187 -13.37 9.26 27.33
C GLY A 187 -12.79 8.21 28.28
N PHE A 188 -13.63 7.24 28.64
CA PHE A 188 -13.26 6.20 29.60
C PHE A 188 -12.41 5.09 28.97
N GLY A 189 -11.47 4.59 29.76
CA GLY A 189 -10.72 3.37 29.47
C GLY A 189 -10.06 2.77 30.71
N THR A 190 -9.43 1.62 30.54
CA THR A 190 -8.71 0.90 31.58
C THR A 190 -7.26 0.73 31.15
N PHE A 191 -6.33 1.15 32.00
CA PHE A 191 -4.90 0.94 31.82
C PHE A 191 -4.44 -0.26 32.64
N TYR A 192 -3.73 -1.18 31.99
CA TYR A 192 -3.18 -2.41 32.54
C TYR A 192 -1.67 -2.28 32.68
N TYR A 193 -1.18 -2.50 33.89
CA TYR A 193 0.24 -2.46 34.22
C TYR A 193 0.86 -3.85 34.09
N ALA A 194 1.72 -4.05 33.08
CA ALA A 194 2.32 -5.36 32.82
C ALA A 194 3.06 -5.96 34.02
N LYS A 195 3.86 -5.14 34.71
CA LYS A 195 4.71 -5.62 35.82
C LYS A 195 3.92 -6.10 37.03
N THR A 196 2.81 -5.43 37.35
CA THR A 196 2.04 -5.69 38.57
C THR A 196 0.78 -6.50 38.30
N GLY A 197 0.36 -6.63 37.03
CA GLY A 197 -0.94 -7.22 36.66
C GLY A 197 -2.15 -6.37 37.08
N THR A 198 -1.94 -5.17 37.61
CA THR A 198 -3.02 -4.31 38.10
C THR A 198 -3.66 -3.51 36.98
N ALA A 199 -4.90 -3.11 37.17
CA ALA A 199 -5.66 -2.28 36.24
C ALA A 199 -6.16 -1.00 36.93
N ARG A 200 -6.26 0.10 36.19
CA ARG A 200 -6.84 1.37 36.65
C ARG A 200 -7.82 1.92 35.63
N HIS A 201 -9.02 2.27 36.08
CA HIS A 201 -9.95 3.05 35.27
C HIS A 201 -9.45 4.49 35.14
N GLN A 202 -9.57 5.05 33.95
CA GLN A 202 -9.05 6.36 33.58
C GLN A 202 -10.07 7.10 32.72
N LEU A 203 -10.12 8.42 32.89
CA LEU A 203 -10.85 9.33 32.01
C LEU A 203 -9.83 10.20 31.26
N TRP A 204 -10.00 10.34 29.95
CA TRP A 204 -9.11 11.09 29.09
C TRP A 204 -9.88 12.14 28.28
N ASN A 205 -9.25 13.29 28.03
CA ASN A 205 -9.77 14.32 27.14
C ASN A 205 -8.69 14.68 26.10
N TYR A 206 -8.85 14.19 24.87
CA TYR A 206 -7.93 14.44 23.75
C TYR A 206 -6.45 14.15 24.09
N GLY A 207 -6.19 13.04 24.76
CA GLY A 207 -4.85 12.60 25.16
C GLY A 207 -4.39 13.12 26.51
N ASP A 208 -5.15 14.00 27.16
CA ASP A 208 -4.85 14.48 28.52
C ASP A 208 -5.60 13.66 29.57
N PHE A 209 -4.89 13.22 30.59
CA PHE A 209 -5.48 12.47 31.69
C PHE A 209 -6.29 13.40 32.59
N VAL A 210 -7.57 13.10 32.78
CA VAL A 210 -8.47 13.84 33.67
C VAL A 210 -8.35 13.23 35.07
N ARG A 211 -7.90 14.04 36.03
CA ARG A 211 -7.74 13.66 37.44
C ARG A 211 -9.06 13.73 38.19
#